data_AF-A0AAJ0PBP2-F1
#
_entry.id   AF-A0AAJ0PBP2-F1
#
_cell.length_a   1.000
_cell.length_b   1.000
_cell.length_c   1.000
_cell.angle_alpha   90.00
_cell.angle_beta   90.00
_cell.angle_gamma   90.00
#
_symmetry.space_group_name_H-M   'P 1'
#
loop_
_entity.id
_entity.type
_entity.pdbx_description
1 polymer ?
#
loop_
_entity_poly.entity_id
_entity_poly.type
_entity_poly.pdbx_seq_one_letter_code
_entity_poly.pdbx_strand_id
1 'polypeptide(L)'
;MALVVLLLGIILLLALIIRFKINTFIALVITAMAVGVGLGMPLTDIATSVQNGIGGQLGELSIVFGFGAMMGRLVADAGGAFRIAHTLIDMFGKKDFKLQLCWLRSSLGLPYSLKLGWSC
;
A
#
# COMPACT_ATOMS: atom_id res chain seq x y z
N MET A 1 3.11 -6.09 32.91
CA MET A 1 1.89 -5.44 32.37
C MET A 1 2.08 -4.94 30.95
N ALA A 2 3.05 -4.06 30.68
CA ALA A 2 3.32 -3.52 29.34
C ALA A 2 3.56 -4.58 28.24
N LEU A 3 4.33 -5.64 28.53
CA LEU A 3 4.62 -6.72 27.56
C LEU A 3 3.37 -7.52 27.14
N VAL A 4 2.42 -7.73 28.06
CA VAL A 4 1.17 -8.47 27.77
C VAL A 4 0.26 -7.63 26.90
N VAL A 5 0.16 -6.32 27.17
CA VAL A 5 -0.64 -5.38 26.37
C VAL A 5 -0.04 -5.21 24.96
N LEU A 6 1.29 -5.18 24.84
CA LEU A 6 2.00 -5.15 23.55
C LEU A 6 1.74 -6.42 22.72
N LEU A 7 1.86 -7.60 23.32
CA LEU A 7 1.55 -8.88 22.66
C LEU A 7 0.11 -8.92 22.17
N LEU A 8 -0.84 -8.49 23.00
CA LEU A 8 -2.25 -8.43 22.65
C LEU A 8 -2.52 -7.43 21.51
N GLY A 9 -1.81 -6.29 21.51
CA GLY A 9 -1.87 -5.27 20.46
C GLY A 9 -1.38 -5.76 19.10
N ILE A 10 -0.26 -6.50 19.06
CA ILE A 10 0.28 -7.09 17.83
C ILE A 10 -0.71 -8.11 17.24
N ILE A 11 -1.27 -8.98 18.09
CA ILE A 11 -2.28 -9.96 17.67
C ILE A 11 -3.52 -9.25 17.10
N LEU A 12 -3.98 -8.18 17.75
CA LEU A 12 -5.14 -7.39 17.31
C LEU A 12 -4.88 -6.70 15.96
N LEU A 13 -3.66 -6.18 15.75
CA LEU A 13 -3.25 -5.54 14.49
C LEU A 13 -3.24 -6.53 13.34
N LEU A 14 -2.60 -7.70 13.53
CA LEU A 14 -2.59 -8.76 12.52
C LEU A 14 -4.01 -9.25 12.20
N ALA A 15 -4.85 -9.42 13.22
CA ALA A 15 -6.24 -9.84 13.04
C ALA A 15 -7.06 -8.83 12.22
N LEU A 16 -6.86 -7.52 12.43
CA LEU A 16 -7.56 -6.46 11.67
C LEU A 16 -7.16 -6.44 10.19
N ILE A 17 -5.85 -6.59 9.90
CA ILE A 17 -5.35 -6.58 8.52
C ILE A 17 -5.89 -7.80 7.75
N ILE A 18 -5.77 -8.99 8.34
CA ILE A 18 -6.10 -10.25 7.66
C ILE A 18 -7.62 -10.39 7.49
N ARG A 19 -8.40 -10.06 8.54
CA ARG A 19 -9.84 -10.34 8.53
C ARG A 19 -10.67 -9.20 7.94
N PHE A 20 -10.32 -7.95 8.22
CA PHE A 20 -11.16 -6.80 7.89
C PHE A 20 -10.78 -6.15 6.55
N LYS A 21 -9.64 -6.51 5.96
CA LYS A 21 -9.12 -5.94 4.69
C LYS A 21 -9.22 -4.41 4.63
N ILE A 22 -9.07 -3.75 5.77
CA ILE A 22 -9.03 -2.28 5.87
C ILE A 22 -7.64 -1.82 5.42
N ASN A 23 -7.54 -0.65 4.79
CA ASN A 23 -6.27 -0.01 4.43
C ASN A 23 -5.32 0.04 5.64
N THR A 24 -4.07 -0.40 5.45
CA THR A 24 -3.03 -0.53 6.48
C THR A 24 -2.91 0.71 7.37
N PHE A 25 -3.10 1.90 6.80
CA PHE A 25 -3.03 3.17 7.51
C PHE A 25 -4.12 3.30 8.59
N ILE A 26 -5.36 2.95 8.25
CA ILE A 26 -6.51 3.03 9.14
C ILE A 26 -6.42 1.95 10.22
N ALA A 27 -5.94 0.76 9.85
CA ALA A 27 -5.69 -0.31 10.80
C ALA A 27 -4.67 0.12 11.87
N LEU A 28 -3.58 0.79 11.47
CA LEU A 28 -2.52 1.26 12.36
C LEU A 28 -3.05 2.29 13.38
N VAL A 29 -3.83 3.27 12.95
CA VAL A 29 -4.43 4.30 13.82
C VAL A 29 -5.35 3.67 14.88
N ILE A 30 -6.26 2.77 14.47
CA ILE A 30 -7.19 2.11 15.38
C ILE A 30 -6.44 1.26 16.40
N THR A 31 -5.43 0.51 15.97
CA THR A 31 -4.63 -0.32 16.87
C THR A 31 -3.82 0.50 17.86
N ALA A 32 -3.27 1.64 17.45
CA ALA A 32 -2.53 2.51 18.35
C ALA A 32 -3.43 3.17 19.40
N MET A 33 -4.67 3.54 19.04
CA MET A 33 -5.67 3.98 20.02
C MET A 33 -6.03 2.86 21.01
N ALA A 34 -6.29 1.64 20.52
CA ALA A 34 -6.65 0.50 21.36
C ALA A 34 -5.52 0.10 22.33
N VAL A 35 -4.27 0.09 21.85
CA VAL A 35 -3.08 -0.19 22.66
C VAL A 35 -2.80 0.94 23.64
N GLY A 36 -2.93 2.21 23.24
CA GLY A 36 -2.72 3.37 24.11
C GLY A 36 -3.67 3.38 25.32
N VAL A 37 -4.95 3.05 25.10
CA VAL A 37 -5.93 2.87 26.20
C VAL A 37 -5.53 1.71 27.12
N GLY A 38 -5.01 0.61 26.55
CA GLY A 38 -4.52 -0.53 27.33
C GLY A 38 -3.27 -0.27 28.17
N LEU A 39 -2.44 0.72 27.80
CA LEU A 39 -1.28 1.14 28.59
C LEU A 39 -1.60 2.20 29.66
N GLY A 40 -2.82 2.75 29.69
CA GLY A 40 -3.21 3.78 30.67
C GLY A 40 -2.53 5.13 30.47
N MET A 41 -2.04 5.42 29.25
CA MET A 41 -1.43 6.71 28.91
C MET A 41 -2.52 7.80 28.76
N PRO A 42 -2.22 9.07 29.08
CA PRO A 42 -3.16 10.16 28.86
C PRO A 42 -3.47 10.28 27.36
N LEU A 43 -4.73 10.57 27.01
CA LEU A 43 -5.21 10.60 25.62
C LEU A 43 -4.39 11.55 24.72
N THR A 44 -3.81 12.60 25.31
CA THR A 44 -2.92 13.53 24.64
C THR A 44 -1.61 12.87 24.18
N ASP A 45 -1.03 11.97 24.98
CA ASP A 45 0.24 11.31 24.65
C ASP A 45 0.06 10.19 23.61
N ILE A 46 -1.11 9.57 23.58
CA ILE A 46 -1.48 8.58 22.56
C ILE A 46 -1.59 9.28 21.20
N ALA A 47 -2.32 10.40 21.14
CA ALA A 47 -2.51 11.17 19.91
C ALA A 47 -1.19 11.73 19.39
N THR A 48 -0.35 12.29 20.25
CA THR A 48 0.97 12.81 19.85
C THR A 48 1.92 11.70 19.40
N SER A 49 1.93 10.54 20.05
CA SER A 49 2.76 9.39 19.62
C SER A 49 2.35 8.86 18.25
N VAL A 50 1.05 8.75 17.98
CA VAL A 50 0.54 8.34 16.65
C VAL A 50 0.88 9.38 15.60
N GLN A 51 0.67 10.66 15.91
CA GLN A 51 0.99 11.76 15.00
C GLN A 51 2.49 11.87 14.72
N ASN A 52 3.35 11.61 15.71
CA ASN A 52 4.80 11.59 15.53
C ASN A 52 5.27 10.36 14.71
N GLY A 53 4.69 9.18 14.95
CA GLY A 53 5.03 7.97 14.18
C GLY A 53 4.63 8.09 12.71
N ILE A 54 3.37 8.46 12.45
CA ILE A 54 2.87 8.67 11.09
C ILE A 54 3.53 9.89 10.44
N GLY A 55 3.66 10.99 11.17
CA GLY A 55 4.25 12.24 10.67
C GLY A 55 5.73 12.11 10.36
N GLY A 56 6.48 11.31 11.13
CA GLY A 56 7.88 10.99 10.83
C GLY A 56 8.02 10.19 9.53
N GLN A 57 7.23 9.13 9.36
CA GLN A 57 7.23 8.32 8.14
C GLN A 57 6.78 9.11 6.92
N LEU A 58 5.68 9.87 7.03
CA LEU A 58 5.19 10.71 5.95
C LEU A 58 6.16 11.85 5.63
N GLY A 59 6.83 12.43 6.63
CA GLY A 59 7.83 13.47 6.45
C GLY A 59 9.01 12.97 5.62
N GLU A 60 9.57 11.82 5.99
CA GLU A 60 10.69 11.21 5.25
C GLU A 60 10.28 10.82 3.81
N LEU A 61 9.11 10.22 3.65
CA LEU A 61 8.61 9.82 2.33
C LEU A 61 8.13 11.01 1.48
N SER A 62 7.79 12.16 2.07
CA SER A 62 7.21 13.31 1.35
C SER A 62 8.12 13.87 0.27
N ILE A 63 9.43 13.95 0.54
CA ILE A 63 10.42 14.43 -0.44
C ILE A 63 10.52 13.44 -1.58
N VAL A 64 10.61 12.14 -1.29
CA VAL A 64 10.72 11.08 -2.30
C VAL A 64 9.46 11.03 -3.17
N PHE A 65 8.27 11.10 -2.56
CA PHE A 65 7.01 11.16 -3.31
C PHE A 65 6.86 12.44 -4.12
N GLY A 66 7.25 13.59 -3.58
CA GLY A 66 7.22 14.87 -4.30
C GLY A 66 8.14 14.86 -5.52
N PHE A 67 9.38 14.40 -5.34
CA PHE A 67 10.36 14.29 -6.42
C PHE A 67 9.93 13.24 -7.45
N GLY A 68 9.39 12.10 -6.99
CA GLY A 68 8.85 11.06 -7.85
C GLY A 68 7.67 11.55 -8.70
N ALA A 69 6.76 12.33 -8.12
CA ALA A 69 5.64 12.94 -8.84
C ALA A 69 6.11 13.98 -9.87
N MET A 70 7.09 14.82 -9.51
CA MET A 70 7.67 15.81 -10.41
C MET A 70 8.40 15.15 -11.59
N MET A 71 9.24 14.15 -11.32
CA MET A 71 9.93 13.36 -12.35
C MET A 71 8.94 12.59 -13.23
N GLY A 72 7.91 11.99 -12.63
CA GLY A 72 6.85 11.30 -13.38
C GLY A 72 6.13 12.24 -14.36
N ARG A 73 5.85 13.48 -13.94
CA ARG A 73 5.24 14.50 -14.82
C ARG A 73 6.17 14.94 -15.94
N LEU A 74 7.44 15.20 -15.63
CA LEU A 74 8.45 15.58 -16.64
C LEU A 74 8.61 14.50 -17.71
N VAL A 75 8.61 13.22 -17.34
CA VAL A 75 8.68 12.09 -18.28
C VAL A 75 7.40 11.96 -19.12
N ALA A 76 6.24 12.27 -18.53
CA ALA A 76 4.96 12.29 -19.24
C ALA A 76 4.89 13.45 -20.25
N ASP A 77 5.29 14.66 -19.85
CA ASP A 77 5.28 15.86 -20.70
C ASP A 77 6.33 15.79 -21.82
N ALA A 78 7.48 15.14 -21.58
CA ALA A 78 8.50 14.90 -22.61
C ALA A 78 8.09 13.84 -23.66
N GLY A 79 6.90 13.24 -23.55
CA GLY A 79 6.45 12.16 -24.43
C GLY A 79 7.16 10.81 -24.18
N GLY A 80 8.01 10.73 -23.15
CA GLY A 80 8.70 9.50 -22.76
C GLY A 80 7.71 8.40 -22.37
N ALA A 81 6.66 8.74 -21.62
CA ALA A 81 5.60 7.80 -21.27
C ALA A 81 4.89 7.20 -22.51
N PHE A 82 4.65 8.02 -23.54
CA PHE A 82 4.02 7.58 -24.79
C PHE A 82 4.95 6.66 -25.59
N ARG A 83 6.25 6.96 -25.64
CA ARG A 83 7.24 6.11 -26.29
C ARG A 83 7.40 4.76 -25.59
N ILE A 84 7.42 4.75 -24.25
CA ILE A 84 7.49 3.51 -23.45
C ILE A 84 6.26 2.64 -23.71
N ALA A 85 5.06 3.24 -23.71
CA ALA A 85 3.82 2.52 -23.99
C ALA A 85 3.83 1.91 -25.40
N HIS A 86 4.24 2.66 -26.42
CA HIS A 86 4.32 2.15 -27.79
C HIS A 86 5.37 1.05 -27.96
N THR A 87 6.56 1.20 -27.36
CA THR A 87 7.60 0.14 -27.39
C THR A 87 7.10 -1.13 -26.71
N LEU A 88 6.37 -1.03 -25.59
CA LEU A 88 5.80 -2.21 -24.93
C LEU A 88 4.76 -2.90 -25.83
N ILE A 89 3.88 -2.13 -26.49
CA ILE A 89 2.86 -2.67 -27.40
C ILE A 89 3.49 -3.35 -28.61
N ASP A 90 4.56 -2.79 -29.15
CA ASP A 90 5.29 -3.33 -30.29
C ASP A 90 6.05 -4.62 -29.91
N MET A 91 6.71 -4.63 -28.74
CA MET A 91 7.40 -5.82 -28.23
C MET A 91 6.45 -6.96 -27.84
N PHE A 92 5.28 -6.67 -27.26
CA PHE A 92 4.31 -7.68 -26.83
C PHE A 92 3.30 -8.08 -27.93
N GLY A 93 3.48 -7.59 -29.16
CA GLY A 93 2.57 -7.67 -30.29
C GLY A 93 1.62 -8.88 -30.30
N LYS A 94 0.31 -8.59 -30.12
CA LYS A 94 -0.96 -9.35 -30.33
C LYS A 94 -1.05 -10.89 -30.22
N LYS A 95 0.02 -11.68 -30.24
CA LYS A 95 -0.04 -13.13 -30.40
C LYS A 95 0.29 -13.92 -29.12
N ASP A 96 1.02 -13.33 -28.16
CA ASP A 96 1.43 -14.02 -26.92
C ASP A 96 0.86 -13.42 -25.62
N PHE A 97 0.24 -12.24 -25.67
CA PHE A 97 -0.27 -11.57 -24.47
C PHE A 97 -1.30 -12.41 -23.70
N LYS A 98 -2.13 -13.15 -24.44
CA LYS A 98 -3.20 -14.00 -23.89
C LYS A 98 -2.66 -15.23 -23.14
N LEU A 99 -1.56 -15.83 -23.60
CA LEU A 99 -0.97 -17.02 -22.97
C LEU A 99 -0.12 -16.64 -21.74
N GLN A 100 0.66 -15.57 -21.83
CA GLN A 100 1.51 -15.11 -20.72
C GLN A 100 0.69 -14.57 -19.55
N LEU A 101 -0.42 -13.88 -19.82
CA LEU A 101 -1.32 -13.40 -18.77
C LEU A 101 -2.01 -14.56 -18.03
N CYS A 102 -2.33 -15.66 -18.74
CA CYS A 102 -2.83 -16.89 -18.13
C CYS A 102 -1.80 -17.54 -17.19
N TRP A 103 -0.53 -17.61 -17.59
CA TRP A 103 0.54 -18.16 -16.77
C TRP A 103 0.82 -17.32 -15.52
N LEU A 104 0.93 -16.00 -15.68
CA LEU A 104 1.16 -15.08 -14.56
C LEU A 104 0.00 -15.11 -13.56
N ARG A 105 -1.24 -15.20 -14.05
CA ARG A 105 -2.44 -15.35 -13.24
C ARG A 105 -2.41 -16.62 -12.39
N SER A 106 -1.92 -17.72 -12.95
CA SER A 106 -1.83 -18.99 -12.23
C SER A 106 -0.77 -18.99 -11.13
N SER A 107 0.31 -18.22 -11.28
CA SER A 107 1.41 -18.21 -10.30
C SER A 107 1.25 -17.19 -9.17
N LEU A 108 0.56 -16.05 -9.39
CA LEU A 108 0.45 -14.97 -8.39
C LEU A 108 -0.77 -15.04 -7.46
N GLY A 109 -1.71 -15.96 -7.67
CA GLY A 109 -2.86 -16.14 -6.75
C GLY A 109 -3.74 -14.89 -6.55
N LEU A 110 -3.71 -13.94 -7.49
CA LEU A 110 -4.46 -12.68 -7.40
C LEU A 110 -5.98 -12.94 -7.40
N PRO A 111 -6.77 -12.34 -6.48
CA PRO A 111 -8.22 -12.48 -6.50
C PRO A 111 -8.83 -11.83 -7.74
N TYR A 112 -9.78 -12.55 -8.31
CA TYR A 112 -10.65 -12.35 -9.47
C TYR A 112 -11.42 -11.01 -9.56
N SER A 113 -11.09 -9.98 -8.78
CA SER A 113 -11.92 -8.78 -8.65
C SER A 113 -11.50 -7.59 -9.52
N LEU A 114 -10.45 -7.69 -10.33
CA LEU A 114 -10.24 -6.75 -11.44
C LEU A 114 -10.99 -7.27 -12.68
N LYS A 115 -12.22 -6.77 -12.87
CA LYS A 115 -12.86 -6.71 -14.20
C LYS A 115 -12.05 -5.78 -15.11
N LEU A 116 -10.85 -6.18 -15.50
CA LEU A 116 -10.23 -5.62 -16.70
C LEU A 116 -10.80 -6.41 -17.88
N GLY A 117 -11.77 -5.80 -18.54
CA GLY A 117 -12.49 -6.32 -19.69
C GLY A 117 -11.60 -6.51 -20.92
N TRP A 118 -10.70 -7.48 -20.84
CA TRP A 118 -9.96 -8.00 -21.97
C TRP A 118 -10.39 -9.45 -22.12
N SER A 119 -11.50 -9.63 -22.84
CA SER A 119 -11.95 -10.93 -23.30
C SER A 119 -10.78 -11.63 -23.97
N CYS A 120 -10.52 -12.85 -23.51
CA CYS A 120 -9.91 -13.87 -24.32
C CYS A 120 -10.47 -13.81 -25.75
#